data_AF-A0A956S6S8-F1
#
_entry.id   AF-A0A956S6S8-F1
#
_cell.length_a   1.000
_cell.length_b   1.000
_cell.length_c   1.000
_cell.angle_alpha   90.00
_cell.angle_beta   90.00
_cell.angle_gamma   90.00
#
_symmetry.space_group_name_H-M   'P 1'
#
loop_
_entity.id
_entity.type
_entity.pdbx_description
1 polymer ?
#
loop_
_entity_poly.entity_id
_entity_poly.type
_entity_poly.pdbx_seq_one_letter_code
_entity_poly.pdbx_strand_id
1 'polypeptide(L)'
;MSNIISPDISIVPKYRNGIIGIFITIELILLTLVTFELYKISIIVVSGVIGVFVLYLFFNKPFLVIPTLLLSILAGTIGSSTSDSQASFTDLIFPILIAIFLIRTFYNKSEKSEQYNFIKTFYIAFLVWSLFTVLLAVDRSLALAYWRNYFAGFIVFLTGLAFIKNYKHIRFLIIVLIIWGIILAFIELNAFISLGSASSALVKVLLNKNLISTTWGRSNYFAAFYVLIIPISLGYLFSLKSKKGKSLLIIALILLFSGITITLSRGGLLSLGVAVLIFISKVLKPKTFFPLLGLILLISIILLLNPLTLFIFKGLSTVDSNLSTYSRLNFYVDVWNTFLKNPITGVGFANLGHYAQFKITNAPASAHNIILGALGETGII
;
A
#
# COMPACT_ATOMS: atom_id res chain seq x y z
N MET A 1 -31.02 -4.57 32.74
CA MET A 1 -29.55 -4.61 32.61
C MET A 1 -29.26 -4.78 31.12
N SER A 2 -28.77 -3.80 30.35
CA SER A 2 -27.57 -2.98 30.53
C SER A 2 -27.74 -1.61 29.86
N ASN A 3 -27.47 -0.53 30.61
CA ASN A 3 -27.35 0.83 30.09
C ASN A 3 -26.14 0.90 29.13
N ILE A 4 -26.41 0.89 27.83
CA ILE A 4 -25.42 1.25 26.81
C ILE A 4 -25.36 2.77 26.80
N ILE A 5 -24.31 3.30 27.42
CA ILE A 5 -23.92 4.71 27.37
C ILE A 5 -23.86 5.13 25.90
N SER A 6 -24.83 5.93 25.46
CA SER A 6 -24.80 6.60 24.18
C SER A 6 -23.71 7.68 24.25
N PRO A 7 -22.63 7.60 23.44
CA PRO A 7 -21.69 8.70 23.39
C PRO A 7 -22.41 9.88 22.74
N ASP A 8 -22.41 11.01 23.43
CA ASP A 8 -22.90 12.28 22.92
C ASP A 8 -21.95 12.77 21.80
N ILE A 9 -22.41 12.74 20.54
CA ILE A 9 -21.62 13.08 19.34
C ILE A 9 -21.97 14.51 18.87
N SER A 10 -22.13 15.45 19.80
CA SER A 10 -22.56 16.82 19.48
C SER A 10 -21.44 17.88 19.49
N ILE A 11 -20.16 17.48 19.50
CA ILE A 11 -19.04 18.44 19.37
C ILE A 11 -18.09 18.00 18.26
N VAL A 12 -18.36 18.44 17.03
CA VAL A 12 -17.37 18.43 15.95
C VAL A 12 -16.55 19.71 16.08
N PRO A 13 -15.26 19.66 16.45
CA PRO A 13 -14.45 20.88 16.55
C PRO A 13 -14.29 21.51 15.16
N LYS A 14 -14.68 22.78 15.05
CA LYS A 14 -14.57 23.64 13.85
C LYS A 14 -13.13 23.76 13.29
N TYR A 15 -12.12 23.32 14.06
CA TYR A 15 -10.70 23.33 13.72
C TYR A 15 -10.22 22.20 12.79
N ARG A 16 -11.10 21.27 12.39
CA ARG A 16 -10.70 20.04 11.67
C ARG A 16 -10.38 20.27 10.18
N ASN A 17 -10.93 21.31 9.56
CA ASN A 17 -10.72 21.60 8.13
C ASN A 17 -9.40 22.33 7.87
N GLY A 18 -8.88 23.10 8.83
CA GLY A 18 -7.63 23.85 8.68
C GLY A 18 -6.38 22.97 8.58
N ILE A 19 -6.31 21.88 9.35
CA ILE A 19 -5.13 21.00 9.38
C ILE A 19 -5.00 20.20 8.08
N ILE A 20 -6.11 19.66 7.56
CA ILE A 20 -6.10 18.95 6.27
C ILE A 20 -5.76 19.92 5.14
N GLY A 21 -6.30 21.14 5.19
CA GLY A 21 -5.94 22.22 4.27
C GLY A 21 -4.43 22.49 4.29
N ILE A 22 -3.82 22.65 5.47
CA ILE A 22 -2.38 22.90 5.60
C ILE A 22 -1.53 21.78 4.98
N PHE A 23 -1.86 20.50 5.19
CA PHE A 23 -1.09 19.41 4.58
C PHE A 23 -1.23 19.37 3.06
N ILE A 24 -2.45 19.57 2.53
CA ILE A 24 -2.67 19.66 1.09
C ILE A 24 -1.94 20.87 0.51
N THR A 25 -1.94 22.01 1.21
CA THR A 25 -1.23 23.22 0.79
C THR A 25 0.29 23.02 0.82
N ILE A 26 0.85 22.38 1.84
CA ILE A 26 2.29 22.08 1.91
C ILE A 26 2.68 21.12 0.78
N GLU A 27 1.91 20.05 0.55
CA GLU A 27 2.16 19.09 -0.52
C GLU A 27 2.06 19.75 -1.90
N LEU A 28 1.04 20.59 -2.12
CA LEU A 28 0.88 21.36 -3.36
C LEU A 28 2.03 22.36 -3.55
N ILE A 29 2.49 23.04 -2.50
CA ILE A 29 3.64 23.95 -2.56
C ILE A 29 4.91 23.17 -2.91
N LEU A 30 5.15 22.02 -2.27
CA LEU A 30 6.31 21.17 -2.57
C LEU A 30 6.27 20.64 -4.01
N LEU A 31 5.11 20.14 -4.47
CA LEU A 31 4.89 19.72 -5.85
C LEU A 31 5.13 20.87 -6.84
N THR A 32 4.62 22.08 -6.53
CA THR A 32 4.81 23.27 -7.37
C THR A 32 6.28 23.68 -7.41
N LEU A 33 6.98 23.70 -6.27
CA LEU A 33 8.40 24.04 -6.19
C LEU A 33 9.31 23.06 -6.95
N VAL A 34 8.95 21.77 -6.95
CA VAL A 34 9.65 20.74 -7.75
C VAL A 34 9.37 20.91 -9.24
N THR A 35 8.17 21.36 -9.62
CA THR A 35 7.76 21.48 -11.03
C THR A 35 8.37 22.69 -11.75
N PHE A 36 8.77 23.75 -11.03
CA PHE A 36 9.13 25.04 -11.63
C PHE A 36 10.63 25.38 -11.71
N GLU A 37 11.56 24.47 -11.37
CA GLU A 37 13.04 24.67 -11.42
C GLU A 37 13.58 26.00 -10.86
N LEU A 38 12.84 26.69 -9.99
CA LEU A 38 13.22 28.00 -9.46
C LEU A 38 14.12 27.87 -8.21
N TYR A 39 15.40 28.17 -8.40
CA TYR A 39 16.45 28.53 -7.43
C TYR A 39 16.67 27.60 -6.22
N LYS A 40 17.78 26.84 -6.28
CA LYS A 40 18.25 25.90 -5.25
C LYS A 40 18.29 26.46 -3.81
N ILE A 41 18.58 27.75 -3.63
CA ILE A 41 18.65 28.38 -2.29
C ILE A 41 17.25 28.64 -1.72
N SER A 42 16.33 29.15 -2.53
CA SER A 42 14.92 29.37 -2.14
C SER A 42 14.26 28.06 -1.74
N ILE A 43 14.55 26.98 -2.47
CA ILE A 43 14.08 25.63 -2.14
C ILE A 43 14.65 25.16 -0.80
N ILE A 44 15.95 25.34 -0.53
CA ILE A 44 16.54 24.93 0.76
C ILE A 44 15.93 25.71 1.93
N VAL A 45 15.76 27.02 1.81
CA VAL A 45 15.20 27.86 2.88
C VAL A 45 13.73 27.53 3.12
N VAL A 46 12.91 27.46 2.06
CA VAL A 46 11.49 27.11 2.16
C VAL A 46 11.32 25.69 2.70
N SER A 47 12.12 24.73 2.22
CA SER A 47 12.10 23.35 2.72
C SER A 47 12.57 23.26 4.17
N GLY A 48 13.52 24.10 4.59
CA GLY A 48 13.95 24.21 5.98
C GLY A 48 12.84 24.72 6.88
N VAL A 49 12.16 25.80 6.51
CA VAL A 49 11.03 26.37 7.27
C VAL A 49 9.85 25.40 7.34
N ILE A 50 9.47 24.81 6.20
CA ILE A 50 8.44 23.78 6.13
C ILE A 50 8.85 22.57 6.97
N GLY A 51 10.11 22.14 6.90
CA GLY A 51 10.66 21.03 7.66
C GLY A 51 10.54 21.25 9.17
N VAL A 52 10.94 22.42 9.66
CA VAL A 52 10.80 22.79 11.08
C VAL A 52 9.33 22.82 11.51
N PHE A 53 8.45 23.39 10.68
CA PHE A 53 7.02 23.42 10.98
C PHE A 53 6.40 22.00 11.00
N VAL A 54 6.78 21.14 10.07
CA VAL A 54 6.35 19.74 10.00
C VAL A 54 6.87 18.96 11.21
N LEU A 55 8.14 19.14 11.59
CA LEU A 55 8.72 18.57 12.80
C LEU A 55 7.96 19.01 14.06
N TYR A 56 7.66 20.30 14.18
CA TYR A 56 6.84 20.84 15.27
C TYR A 56 5.43 20.24 15.28
N LEU A 57 4.79 20.09 14.11
CA LEU A 57 3.48 19.47 13.99
C LEU A 57 3.51 18.00 14.43
N PHE A 58 4.50 17.22 14.00
CA PHE A 58 4.65 15.83 14.40
C PHE A 58 4.99 15.70 15.89
N PHE A 59 5.83 16.58 16.41
CA PHE A 59 6.13 16.63 17.84
C PHE A 59 4.90 16.97 18.68
N ASN A 60 3.92 17.71 18.17
CA ASN A 60 2.68 17.97 18.90
C ASN A 60 1.59 16.92 18.64
N LYS A 61 1.52 16.40 17.42
CA LYS A 61 0.47 15.50 16.92
C LYS A 61 1.12 14.32 16.18
N PRO A 62 1.65 13.34 16.92
CA PRO A 62 2.54 12.31 16.37
C PRO A 62 1.78 11.29 15.52
N PHE A 63 0.46 11.17 15.70
CA PHE A 63 -0.38 10.35 14.82
C PHE A 63 -0.44 10.86 13.36
N LEU A 64 -0.04 12.12 13.10
CA LEU A 64 0.02 12.70 11.75
C LEU A 64 1.17 12.15 10.91
N VAL A 65 2.17 11.54 11.55
CA VAL A 65 3.30 10.89 10.89
C VAL A 65 2.85 9.83 9.88
N ILE A 66 1.88 8.99 10.25
CA ILE A 66 1.39 7.89 9.41
C ILE A 66 0.77 8.44 8.11
N PRO A 67 -0.19 9.40 8.16
CA PRO A 67 -0.70 10.11 6.99
C PRO A 67 0.39 10.72 6.12
N THR A 68 1.38 11.39 6.72
CA THR A 68 2.43 12.04 5.92
C THR A 68 3.31 11.02 5.23
N LEU A 69 3.66 9.91 5.89
CA LEU A 69 4.38 8.84 5.22
C LEU A 69 3.56 8.25 4.05
N LEU A 70 2.27 8.02 4.26
CA LEU A 70 1.39 7.52 3.21
C LEU A 70 1.33 8.47 2.01
N LEU A 71 1.17 9.78 2.26
CA LEU A 71 1.13 10.79 1.20
C LEU A 71 2.50 10.95 0.52
N SER A 72 3.60 10.82 1.26
CA SER A 72 4.97 10.92 0.73
C SER A 72 5.29 9.88 -0.35
N ILE A 73 4.56 8.76 -0.39
CA ILE A 73 4.67 7.76 -1.47
C ILE A 73 4.24 8.37 -2.82
N LEU A 74 3.24 9.26 -2.81
CA LEU A 74 2.72 9.89 -4.03
C LEU A 74 3.74 10.82 -4.70
N ALA A 75 4.63 11.44 -3.90
CA ALA A 75 5.69 12.31 -4.40
C ALA A 75 6.75 11.56 -5.23
N GLY A 76 6.82 10.23 -5.12
CA GLY A 76 7.67 9.40 -5.97
C GLY A 76 9.17 9.52 -5.67
N THR A 77 9.99 9.34 -6.72
CA THR A 77 11.45 9.41 -6.64
C THR A 77 11.99 10.81 -6.91
N ILE A 78 13.05 11.17 -6.19
CA ILE A 78 13.81 12.41 -6.32
C ILE A 78 15.13 12.06 -7.01
N GLY A 79 15.37 12.62 -8.19
CA GLY A 79 16.61 12.45 -8.94
C GLY A 79 16.40 12.50 -10.45
N SER A 80 17.48 12.72 -11.21
CA SER A 80 17.43 12.61 -12.67
C SER A 80 17.34 11.14 -13.08
N SER A 81 16.64 10.85 -14.18
CA SER A 81 16.44 9.51 -14.74
C SER A 81 17.73 8.76 -15.10
N THR A 82 18.88 9.42 -15.00
CA THR A 82 20.21 8.96 -15.43
C THR A 82 21.07 8.37 -14.32
N SER A 83 20.70 8.51 -13.04
CA SER A 83 21.46 7.93 -11.93
C SER A 83 20.80 6.66 -11.39
N ASP A 84 21.59 5.59 -11.25
CA ASP A 84 21.15 4.28 -10.74
C ASP A 84 20.63 4.30 -9.28
N SER A 85 20.92 5.38 -8.54
CA SER A 85 20.47 5.57 -7.15
C SER A 85 19.48 6.74 -7.05
N GLN A 86 18.20 6.48 -7.32
CA GLN A 86 17.14 7.45 -7.04
C GLN A 86 16.67 7.31 -5.59
N ALA A 87 16.75 8.39 -4.82
CA ALA A 87 16.18 8.44 -3.47
C ALA A 87 14.68 8.73 -3.58
N SER A 88 13.82 8.01 -2.88
CA SER A 88 12.40 8.39 -2.85
C SER A 88 12.13 9.48 -1.83
N PHE A 89 11.04 10.24 -2.01
CA PHE A 89 10.63 11.23 -1.02
C PHE A 89 10.34 10.59 0.35
N THR A 90 9.89 9.33 0.36
CA THR A 90 9.77 8.52 1.58
C THR A 90 11.11 8.34 2.30
N ASP A 91 12.23 8.27 1.59
CA ASP A 91 13.57 8.08 2.18
C ASP A 91 14.04 9.31 2.96
N LEU A 92 13.55 10.50 2.60
CA LEU A 92 13.81 11.73 3.36
C LEU A 92 12.92 11.85 4.59
N ILE A 93 11.63 11.49 4.45
CA ILE A 93 10.67 11.56 5.54
C ILE A 93 10.97 10.51 6.61
N PHE A 94 11.41 9.32 6.22
CA PHE A 94 11.55 8.19 7.13
C PHE A 94 12.51 8.40 8.32
N PRO A 95 13.74 8.95 8.16
CA PRO A 95 14.62 9.29 9.29
C PRO A 95 14.00 10.29 10.27
N ILE A 96 13.25 11.27 9.74
CA ILE A 96 12.51 12.24 10.56
C ILE A 96 11.49 11.53 11.45
N LEU A 97 10.77 10.54 10.90
CA LEU A 97 9.81 9.75 11.67
C LEU A 97 10.47 8.98 12.81
N ILE A 98 11.62 8.35 12.54
CA ILE A 98 12.39 7.63 13.55
C ILE A 98 12.82 8.58 14.67
N ALA A 99 13.38 9.75 14.31
CA ALA A 99 13.83 10.74 15.29
C ALA A 99 12.68 11.17 16.21
N ILE A 100 11.52 11.50 15.65
CA ILE A 100 10.33 11.89 16.43
C ILE A 100 9.83 10.75 17.30
N PHE A 101 9.76 9.53 16.75
CA PHE A 101 9.34 8.35 17.50
C PHE A 101 10.26 8.11 18.70
N LEU A 102 11.58 8.13 18.50
CA LEU A 102 12.57 7.95 19.56
C LEU A 102 12.46 9.05 20.62
N ILE A 103 12.55 10.33 20.24
CA ILE A 103 12.47 11.48 21.16
C ILE A 103 11.22 11.36 22.04
N ARG A 104 10.08 11.04 21.43
CA ARG A 104 8.81 10.98 22.16
C ARG A 104 8.66 9.74 23.02
N THR A 105 9.22 8.61 22.59
CA THR A 105 9.25 7.38 23.41
C THR A 105 10.16 7.57 24.62
N PHE A 106 11.25 8.33 24.51
CA PHE A 106 12.08 8.72 25.65
C PHE A 106 11.37 9.69 26.60
N TYR A 107 10.66 10.70 26.06
CA TYR A 107 10.00 11.73 26.87
C TYR A 107 8.73 11.23 27.56
N ASN A 108 7.92 10.45 26.84
CA ASN A 108 6.74 9.82 27.41
C ASN A 108 7.13 8.46 27.97
N LYS A 109 7.24 8.34 29.30
CA LYS A 109 7.11 7.05 30.00
C LYS A 109 5.70 6.49 29.73
N SER A 110 5.49 5.96 28.54
CA SER A 110 4.23 5.34 28.14
C SER A 110 4.02 4.10 28.98
N GLU A 111 2.80 3.91 29.46
CA GLU A 111 2.35 2.61 29.98
C GLU A 111 2.74 1.52 28.97
N LYS A 112 3.44 0.51 29.45
CA LYS A 112 3.82 -0.65 28.65
C LYS A 112 2.53 -1.39 28.28
N SER A 113 2.06 -1.22 27.04
CA SER A 113 1.05 -2.11 26.49
C SER A 113 1.71 -3.48 26.26
N GLU A 114 1.57 -4.37 27.24
CA GLU A 114 2.09 -5.74 27.19
C GLU A 114 1.42 -6.58 26.09
N GLN A 115 0.22 -6.18 25.67
CA GLN A 115 -0.64 -6.92 24.73
C GLN A 115 0.03 -7.22 23.38
N TYR A 116 1.06 -6.48 23.00
CA TYR A 116 1.75 -6.63 21.70
C TYR A 116 3.22 -7.02 21.83
N ASN A 117 3.69 -7.41 23.03
CA ASN A 117 5.10 -7.75 23.25
C ASN A 117 5.55 -8.92 22.37
N PHE A 118 4.71 -9.94 22.21
CA PHE A 118 5.02 -11.07 21.33
C PHE A 118 5.31 -10.63 19.89
N ILE A 119 4.38 -9.90 19.26
CA ILE A 119 4.55 -9.44 17.88
C ILE A 119 5.79 -8.54 17.74
N LYS A 120 5.99 -7.62 18.70
CA LYS A 120 7.17 -6.74 18.70
C LYS A 120 8.46 -7.53 18.77
N THR A 121 8.58 -8.48 19.70
CA THR A 121 9.79 -9.29 19.89
C THR A 121 10.11 -10.12 18.66
N PHE A 122 9.14 -10.82 18.08
CA PHE A 122 9.35 -11.62 16.88
C PHE A 122 9.73 -10.76 15.67
N TYR A 123 9.09 -9.60 15.50
CA TYR A 123 9.43 -8.71 14.39
C TYR A 123 10.84 -8.10 14.57
N ILE A 124 11.24 -7.75 15.80
CA ILE A 124 12.61 -7.31 16.09
C ILE A 124 13.62 -8.42 15.79
N ALA A 125 13.34 -9.65 16.23
CA ALA A 125 14.19 -10.80 15.92
C ALA A 125 14.33 -11.00 14.41
N PHE A 126 13.22 -10.95 13.66
CA PHE A 126 13.22 -10.99 12.20
C PHE A 126 14.02 -9.85 11.56
N LEU A 127 13.91 -8.61 12.06
CA LEU A 127 14.66 -7.47 11.53
C LEU A 127 16.16 -7.59 11.80
N VAL A 128 16.54 -8.05 13.00
CA VAL A 128 17.96 -8.28 13.34
C VAL A 128 18.52 -9.41 12.49
N TRP A 129 17.79 -10.51 12.36
CA TRP A 129 18.18 -11.64 11.52
C TRP A 129 18.33 -11.24 10.06
N SER A 130 17.32 -10.60 9.49
CA SER A 130 17.37 -10.14 8.10
C SER A 130 18.41 -9.03 7.85
N LEU A 131 18.81 -8.27 8.87
CA LEU A 131 19.96 -7.35 8.73
C LEU A 131 21.27 -8.13 8.62
N PHE A 132 21.41 -9.24 9.35
CA PHE A 132 22.55 -10.14 9.19
C PHE A 132 22.59 -10.73 7.77
N THR A 133 21.45 -11.10 7.19
CA THR A 133 21.42 -11.65 5.81
C THR A 133 21.79 -10.61 4.74
N VAL A 134 21.65 -9.31 5.01
CA VAL A 134 22.19 -8.24 4.13
C VAL A 134 23.71 -8.35 3.98
N LEU A 135 24.44 -8.80 5.00
CA LEU A 135 25.90 -8.97 4.92
C LEU A 135 26.30 -10.11 3.97
N LEU A 136 25.42 -11.10 3.83
CA LEU A 136 25.58 -12.29 2.98
C LEU A 136 25.10 -12.07 1.55
N ALA A 137 24.37 -10.97 1.29
CA ALA A 137 23.84 -10.64 -0.02
C ALA A 137 24.95 -10.36 -1.04
N VAL A 138 24.70 -10.75 -2.29
CA VAL A 138 25.57 -10.43 -3.45
C VAL A 138 25.51 -8.93 -3.73
N ASP A 139 24.30 -8.39 -3.88
CA ASP A 139 24.00 -6.97 -3.91
C ASP A 139 23.50 -6.50 -2.55
N ARG A 140 24.45 -6.05 -1.72
CA ARG A 140 24.19 -5.56 -0.35
C ARG A 140 23.40 -4.26 -0.34
N SER A 141 23.61 -3.40 -1.33
CA SER A 141 22.93 -2.11 -1.44
C SER A 141 21.45 -2.32 -1.70
N LEU A 142 21.12 -3.21 -2.63
CA LEU A 142 19.75 -3.62 -2.91
C LEU A 142 19.11 -4.32 -1.70
N ALA A 143 19.83 -5.25 -1.07
CA ALA A 143 19.33 -5.94 0.12
C ALA A 143 19.03 -4.96 1.28
N LEU A 144 19.90 -3.97 1.52
CA LEU A 144 19.69 -2.95 2.53
C LEU A 144 18.49 -2.06 2.20
N ALA A 145 18.29 -1.70 0.93
CA ALA A 145 17.13 -0.91 0.49
C ALA A 145 15.81 -1.65 0.75
N TYR A 146 15.76 -2.96 0.52
CA TYR A 146 14.59 -3.79 0.84
C TYR A 146 14.41 -3.98 2.34
N TRP A 147 15.47 -4.28 3.08
CA TRP A 147 15.44 -4.38 4.55
C TRP A 147 14.86 -3.11 5.19
N ARG A 148 15.29 -1.94 4.69
CA ARG A 148 14.79 -0.63 5.13
C ARG A 148 13.27 -0.51 4.98
N ASN A 149 12.67 -1.10 3.94
CA ASN A 149 11.21 -1.07 3.76
C ASN A 149 10.48 -1.89 4.84
N TYR A 150 11.01 -3.05 5.24
CA TYR A 150 10.46 -3.85 6.36
C TYR A 150 10.62 -3.11 7.68
N PHE A 151 11.80 -2.53 7.91
CA PHE A 151 12.05 -1.69 9.08
C PHE A 151 11.09 -0.49 9.13
N ALA A 152 10.82 0.15 8.00
CA ALA A 152 9.86 1.25 7.91
C ALA A 152 8.43 0.82 8.26
N GLY A 153 7.99 -0.32 7.74
CA GLY A 153 6.71 -0.93 8.13
C GLY A 153 6.60 -1.15 9.64
N PHE A 154 7.68 -1.63 10.28
CA PHE A 154 7.73 -1.83 11.73
C PHE A 154 7.66 -0.53 12.53
N ILE A 155 8.38 0.52 12.10
CA ILE A 155 8.33 1.84 12.74
C ILE A 155 6.93 2.44 12.64
N VAL A 156 6.24 2.29 11.49
CA VAL A 156 4.85 2.71 11.33
C VAL A 156 3.93 1.95 12.28
N PHE A 157 4.12 0.64 12.43
CA PHE A 157 3.39 -0.19 13.38
C PHE A 157 3.58 0.29 14.82
N LEU A 158 4.82 0.52 15.26
CA LEU A 158 5.13 1.04 16.60
C LEU A 158 4.54 2.43 16.83
N THR A 159 4.63 3.31 15.84
CA THR A 159 4.03 4.65 15.85
C THR A 159 2.51 4.57 16.01
N GLY A 160 1.88 3.62 15.31
CA GLY A 160 0.46 3.32 15.44
C GLY A 160 0.08 2.94 16.87
N LEU A 161 0.81 1.97 17.46
CA LEU A 161 0.58 1.53 18.84
C LEU A 161 0.82 2.65 19.87
N ALA A 162 1.84 3.49 19.67
CA ALA A 162 2.18 4.54 20.63
C ALA A 162 1.21 5.74 20.59
N PHE A 163 0.71 6.10 19.41
CA PHE A 163 0.07 7.41 19.19
C PHE A 163 -1.41 7.35 18.79
N ILE A 164 -1.92 6.20 18.38
CA ILE A 164 -3.35 6.01 18.09
C ILE A 164 -4.06 5.61 19.39
N LYS A 165 -4.53 6.60 20.15
CA LYS A 165 -5.13 6.38 21.48
C LYS A 165 -6.66 6.38 21.51
N ASN A 166 -7.31 6.89 20.47
CA ASN A 166 -8.76 7.12 20.51
C ASN A 166 -9.42 6.88 19.15
N TYR A 167 -10.74 6.74 19.17
CA TYR A 167 -11.56 6.53 17.98
C TYR A 167 -11.43 7.69 16.97
N LYS A 168 -11.11 8.91 17.42
CA LYS A 168 -10.94 10.07 16.53
C LYS A 168 -9.69 9.92 15.67
N HIS A 169 -8.61 9.38 16.21
CA HIS A 169 -7.37 9.08 15.49
C HIS A 169 -7.62 7.98 14.46
N ILE A 170 -8.27 6.87 14.87
CA ILE A 170 -8.62 5.76 13.97
C ILE A 170 -9.49 6.27 12.82
N ARG A 171 -10.56 7.02 13.13
CA ARG A 171 -11.45 7.61 12.13
C ARG A 171 -10.70 8.55 11.18
N PHE A 172 -9.77 9.34 11.70
CA PHE A 172 -8.96 10.22 10.88
C PHE A 172 -8.06 9.43 9.91
N LEU A 173 -7.38 8.38 10.38
CA LEU A 173 -6.55 7.53 9.53
C LEU A 173 -7.36 6.82 8.45
N ILE A 174 -8.56 6.33 8.77
CA ILE A 174 -9.48 5.74 7.78
C ILE A 174 -9.83 6.76 6.69
N ILE A 175 -10.17 8.01 7.08
CA ILE A 175 -10.48 9.07 6.12
C ILE A 175 -9.26 9.38 5.24
N VAL A 176 -8.07 9.47 5.83
CA VAL A 176 -6.83 9.69 5.08
C VAL A 176 -6.59 8.56 4.08
N LEU A 177 -6.75 7.29 4.48
CA LEU A 177 -6.61 6.14 3.59
C LEU A 177 -7.61 6.18 2.43
N ILE A 178 -8.86 6.56 2.70
CA ILE A 178 -9.89 6.74 1.66
C ILE A 178 -9.50 7.84 0.69
N ILE A 179 -9.10 9.01 1.19
CA ILE A 179 -8.66 10.15 0.35
C ILE A 179 -7.46 9.74 -0.50
N TRP A 180 -6.49 9.06 0.11
CA TRP A 180 -5.32 8.56 -0.59
C TRP A 180 -5.70 7.57 -1.70
N GLY A 181 -6.58 6.61 -1.43
CA GLY A 181 -7.11 5.71 -2.44
C GLY A 181 -7.88 6.43 -3.56
N ILE A 182 -8.61 7.50 -3.25
CA ILE A 182 -9.26 8.34 -4.28
C ILE A 182 -8.21 9.01 -5.16
N ILE A 183 -7.13 9.55 -4.58
CA ILE A 183 -6.03 10.16 -5.35
C ILE A 183 -5.40 9.13 -6.29
N LEU A 184 -5.16 7.90 -5.81
CA LEU A 184 -4.67 6.82 -6.65
C LEU A 184 -5.64 6.50 -7.80
N ALA A 185 -6.95 6.43 -7.52
CA ALA A 185 -7.96 6.16 -8.53
C ALA A 185 -7.99 7.25 -9.61
N PHE A 186 -7.80 8.52 -9.23
CA PHE A 186 -7.68 9.61 -10.19
C PHE A 186 -6.40 9.54 -11.03
N ILE A 187 -5.26 9.19 -10.42
CA ILE A 187 -4.01 8.99 -11.15
C ILE A 187 -4.18 7.88 -12.21
N GLU A 188 -4.78 6.75 -11.82
CA GLU A 188 -5.03 5.64 -12.75
C GLU A 188 -6.06 5.98 -13.82
N LEU A 189 -7.14 6.68 -13.47
CA LEU A 189 -8.14 7.12 -14.43
C LEU A 189 -7.53 8.09 -15.44
N ASN A 190 -6.69 9.02 -14.99
CA ASN A 190 -5.99 9.95 -15.87
C ASN A 190 -5.02 9.20 -16.80
N ALA A 191 -4.22 8.26 -16.26
CA ALA A 191 -3.36 7.39 -17.06
C ALA A 191 -4.18 6.58 -18.09
N PHE A 192 -5.32 6.05 -17.70
CA PHE A 192 -6.23 5.31 -18.57
C PHE A 192 -6.79 6.19 -19.70
N ILE A 193 -7.29 7.39 -19.38
CA ILE A 193 -7.83 8.34 -20.38
C ILE A 193 -6.73 8.80 -21.34
N SER A 194 -5.48 8.94 -20.88
CA SER A 194 -4.36 9.34 -21.73
C SER A 194 -4.03 8.32 -22.83
N LEU A 195 -4.53 7.08 -22.71
CA LEU A 195 -4.36 6.04 -23.73
C LEU A 195 -5.31 6.18 -24.93
N GLY A 196 -6.27 7.11 -24.89
CA GLY A 196 -7.19 7.43 -25.99
C GLY A 196 -8.66 7.33 -25.59
N SER A 197 -9.52 6.97 -26.56
CA SER A 197 -10.94 6.68 -26.26
C SER A 197 -11.08 5.53 -25.27
N ALA A 198 -12.16 5.48 -24.50
CA ALA A 198 -12.38 4.42 -23.50
C ALA A 198 -12.25 3.00 -24.09
N SER A 199 -12.75 2.77 -25.31
CA SER A 199 -12.62 1.48 -26.00
C SER A 199 -11.16 1.17 -26.37
N SER A 200 -10.43 2.15 -26.91
CA SER A 200 -9.02 1.98 -27.26
C SER A 200 -8.12 1.79 -26.04
N ALA A 201 -8.38 2.52 -24.96
CA ALA A 201 -7.69 2.40 -23.68
C ALA A 201 -7.93 1.02 -23.06
N LEU A 202 -9.17 0.53 -23.06
CA LEU A 202 -9.49 -0.83 -22.60
C LEU A 202 -8.68 -1.87 -23.37
N VAL A 203 -8.67 -1.81 -24.71
CA VAL A 203 -7.93 -2.76 -25.54
C VAL A 203 -6.43 -2.69 -25.25
N LYS A 204 -5.85 -1.48 -25.17
CA LYS A 204 -4.43 -1.28 -24.87
C LYS A 204 -4.04 -1.85 -23.51
N VAL A 205 -4.84 -1.59 -22.47
CA VAL A 205 -4.57 -2.05 -21.10
C VAL A 205 -4.77 -3.56 -20.98
N LEU A 206 -5.73 -4.14 -21.71
CA LEU A 206 -5.90 -5.60 -21.81
C LEU A 206 -4.71 -6.28 -22.47
N LEU A 207 -4.13 -5.68 -23.51
CA LEU A 207 -2.96 -6.19 -24.21
C LEU A 207 -1.66 -5.95 -23.44
N ASN A 208 -1.54 -4.84 -22.72
CA ASN A 208 -0.37 -4.52 -21.90
C ASN A 208 -0.78 -3.82 -20.60
N LYS A 209 -0.93 -4.63 -19.54
CA LYS A 209 -1.36 -4.15 -18.22
C LYS A 209 -0.40 -3.18 -17.52
N ASN A 210 0.85 -3.09 -17.99
CA ASN A 210 1.87 -2.24 -17.37
C ASN A 210 1.91 -0.83 -17.98
N LEU A 211 1.05 -0.53 -18.96
CA LEU A 211 0.87 0.83 -19.49
C LEU A 211 0.38 1.80 -18.41
N ILE A 212 -0.30 1.29 -17.38
CA ILE A 212 -0.69 2.03 -16.20
C ILE A 212 0.37 1.77 -15.12
N SER A 213 1.37 2.63 -15.09
CA SER A 213 2.42 2.65 -14.08
C SER A 213 2.76 4.08 -13.67
N THR A 214 3.24 4.24 -12.44
CA THR A 214 3.81 5.47 -11.91
C THR A 214 5.29 5.29 -11.65
N THR A 215 5.96 6.39 -11.33
CA THR A 215 7.40 6.42 -10.97
C THR A 215 7.77 5.45 -9.85
N TRP A 216 6.82 5.17 -8.95
CA TRP A 216 7.03 4.32 -7.78
C TRP A 216 6.30 2.97 -7.87
N GLY A 217 5.54 2.68 -8.93
CA GLY A 217 4.78 1.43 -8.95
C GLY A 217 4.07 1.01 -10.24
N ARG A 218 3.89 -0.30 -10.38
CA ARG A 218 3.09 -0.94 -11.43
C ARG A 218 1.65 -1.19 -10.94
N SER A 219 0.73 -1.46 -11.86
CA SER A 219 -0.70 -1.74 -11.60
C SER A 219 -0.98 -2.72 -10.44
N ASN A 220 -0.13 -3.71 -10.20
CA ASN A 220 -0.27 -4.62 -9.07
C ASN A 220 -0.14 -3.95 -7.69
N TYR A 221 0.67 -2.91 -7.55
CA TYR A 221 0.82 -2.21 -6.26
C TYR A 221 -0.42 -1.38 -5.93
N PHE A 222 -1.00 -0.70 -6.94
CA PHE A 222 -2.29 -0.03 -6.80
C PHE A 222 -3.38 -1.00 -6.34
N ALA A 223 -3.45 -2.17 -6.98
CA ALA A 223 -4.39 -3.22 -6.60
C ALA A 223 -4.23 -3.64 -5.14
N ALA A 224 -2.99 -3.82 -4.65
CA ALA A 224 -2.72 -4.16 -3.26
C ALA A 224 -3.24 -3.09 -2.28
N PHE A 225 -3.12 -1.81 -2.63
CA PHE A 225 -3.69 -0.73 -1.82
C PHE A 225 -5.23 -0.74 -1.81
N TYR A 226 -5.88 -0.93 -2.96
CA TYR A 226 -7.34 -1.01 -3.02
C TYR A 226 -7.90 -2.21 -2.25
N VAL A 227 -7.22 -3.37 -2.32
CA VAL A 227 -7.58 -4.58 -1.56
C VAL A 227 -7.64 -4.30 -0.06
N LEU A 228 -6.81 -3.39 0.45
CA LEU A 228 -6.82 -2.97 1.85
C LEU A 228 -7.86 -1.87 2.12
N ILE A 229 -7.91 -0.83 1.27
CA ILE A 229 -8.73 0.37 1.51
C ILE A 229 -10.22 0.09 1.35
N ILE A 230 -10.62 -0.72 0.36
CA ILE A 230 -12.04 -0.94 0.05
C ILE A 230 -12.77 -1.64 1.21
N PRO A 231 -12.29 -2.77 1.78
CA PRO A 231 -12.95 -3.40 2.93
C PRO A 231 -13.02 -2.48 4.16
N ILE A 232 -11.97 -1.70 4.44
CA ILE A 232 -11.96 -0.70 5.52
C ILE A 232 -13.03 0.37 5.28
N SER A 233 -13.14 0.86 4.04
CA SER A 233 -14.11 1.86 3.62
C SER A 233 -15.54 1.35 3.71
N LEU A 234 -15.77 0.09 3.33
CA LEU A 234 -17.06 -0.59 3.52
C LEU A 234 -17.41 -0.69 5.01
N GLY A 235 -16.50 -1.15 5.86
CA GLY A 235 -16.70 -1.17 7.30
C GLY A 235 -17.05 0.21 7.87
N TYR A 236 -16.34 1.24 7.40
CA TYR A 236 -16.59 2.63 7.81
C TYR A 236 -17.96 3.14 7.33
N LEU A 237 -18.43 2.75 6.13
CA LEU A 237 -19.75 3.09 5.61
C LEU A 237 -20.87 2.62 6.54
N PHE A 238 -20.77 1.40 7.05
CA PHE A 238 -21.76 0.87 8.00
C PHE A 238 -21.70 1.57 9.37
N SER A 239 -20.56 2.14 9.75
CA SER A 239 -20.41 2.90 11.00
C SER A 239 -20.96 4.34 10.94
N LEU A 240 -21.15 4.90 9.73
CA LEU A 240 -21.58 6.28 9.57
C LEU A 240 -23.07 6.45 9.88
N LYS A 241 -23.42 7.47 10.67
CA LYS A 241 -24.82 7.86 10.93
C LYS A 241 -25.35 8.90 9.93
N SER A 242 -24.50 9.78 9.41
CA SER A 242 -24.89 10.88 8.51
C SER A 242 -25.18 10.38 7.08
N LYS A 243 -26.37 10.69 6.55
CA LYS A 243 -26.76 10.37 5.15
C LYS A 243 -25.80 11.00 4.14
N LYS A 244 -25.42 12.27 4.34
CA LYS A 244 -24.45 12.96 3.48
C LYS A 244 -23.09 12.27 3.51
N GLY A 245 -22.61 11.88 4.69
CA GLY A 245 -21.36 11.14 4.85
C GLY A 245 -21.40 9.78 4.13
N LYS A 246 -22.53 9.06 4.22
CA LYS A 246 -22.73 7.81 3.48
C LYS A 246 -22.69 8.01 1.97
N SER A 247 -23.40 9.02 1.45
CA SER A 247 -23.41 9.32 0.02
C SER A 247 -22.01 9.65 -0.51
N LEU A 248 -21.26 10.50 0.18
CA LEU A 248 -19.87 10.81 -0.20
C LEU A 248 -18.96 9.57 -0.17
N LEU A 249 -19.12 8.71 0.83
CA LEU A 249 -18.34 7.48 0.93
C LEU A 249 -18.74 6.43 -0.12
N ILE A 250 -20.00 6.38 -0.54
CA ILE A 250 -20.44 5.54 -1.66
C ILE A 250 -19.78 6.02 -2.95
N ILE A 251 -19.73 7.34 -3.20
CA ILE A 251 -19.02 7.90 -4.36
C ILE A 251 -17.53 7.54 -4.30
N ALA A 252 -16.90 7.67 -3.14
CA ALA A 252 -15.52 7.25 -2.94
C ALA A 252 -15.32 5.75 -3.25
N LEU A 253 -16.20 4.88 -2.74
CA LEU A 253 -16.15 3.44 -3.01
C LEU A 253 -16.29 3.14 -4.51
N ILE A 254 -17.21 3.81 -5.22
CA ILE A 254 -17.35 3.66 -6.68
C ILE A 254 -16.01 3.97 -7.36
N LEU A 255 -15.37 5.09 -7.01
CA LEU A 255 -14.05 5.46 -7.56
C LEU A 255 -12.97 4.43 -7.23
N LEU A 256 -12.92 3.92 -5.98
CA LEU A 256 -11.95 2.88 -5.58
C LEU A 256 -12.17 1.56 -6.34
N PHE A 257 -13.44 1.16 -6.53
CA PHE A 257 -13.79 -0.03 -7.31
C PHE A 257 -13.46 0.15 -8.81
N SER A 258 -13.65 1.35 -9.35
CA SER A 258 -13.19 1.68 -10.71
C SER A 258 -11.66 1.58 -10.80
N GLY A 259 -10.91 2.14 -9.85
CA GLY A 259 -9.45 2.06 -9.79
C GLY A 259 -8.95 0.62 -9.81
N ILE A 260 -9.40 -0.23 -8.87
CA ILE A 260 -8.97 -1.64 -8.87
C ILE A 260 -9.35 -2.40 -10.15
N THR A 261 -10.48 -2.05 -10.79
CA THR A 261 -10.86 -2.67 -12.07
C THR A 261 -9.89 -2.29 -13.18
N ILE A 262 -9.46 -1.03 -13.23
CA ILE A 262 -8.49 -0.51 -14.20
C ILE A 262 -7.12 -1.20 -14.04
N THR A 263 -6.74 -1.62 -12.82
CA THR A 263 -5.46 -2.33 -12.60
C THR A 263 -5.34 -3.64 -13.39
N LEU A 264 -6.48 -4.27 -13.75
CA LEU A 264 -6.56 -5.64 -14.29
C LEU A 264 -5.77 -6.68 -13.46
N SER A 265 -5.53 -6.40 -12.18
CA SER A 265 -4.80 -7.32 -11.32
C SER A 265 -5.73 -8.43 -10.85
N ARG A 266 -5.70 -9.58 -11.53
CA ARG A 266 -6.53 -10.75 -11.19
C ARG A 266 -6.34 -11.18 -9.72
N GLY A 267 -5.10 -11.15 -9.23
CA GLY A 267 -4.78 -11.41 -7.83
C GLY A 267 -5.43 -10.39 -6.90
N GLY A 268 -5.35 -9.11 -7.23
CA GLY A 268 -6.02 -8.04 -6.48
C GLY A 268 -7.54 -8.19 -6.44
N LEU A 269 -8.18 -8.43 -7.59
CA LEU A 269 -9.64 -8.64 -7.65
C LEU A 269 -10.07 -9.88 -6.87
N LEU A 270 -9.33 -10.98 -6.96
CA LEU A 270 -9.61 -12.20 -6.20
C LEU A 270 -9.46 -11.96 -4.69
N SER A 271 -8.36 -11.35 -4.26
CA SER A 271 -8.12 -11.01 -2.86
C SER A 271 -9.19 -10.06 -2.31
N LEU A 272 -9.59 -9.05 -3.09
CA LEU A 272 -10.70 -8.16 -2.72
C LEU A 272 -12.01 -8.93 -2.60
N GLY A 273 -12.33 -9.80 -3.56
CA GLY A 273 -13.52 -10.65 -3.52
C GLY A 273 -13.58 -11.48 -2.25
N VAL A 274 -12.49 -12.16 -1.89
CA VAL A 274 -12.39 -12.93 -0.63
C VAL A 274 -12.56 -12.01 0.59
N ALA A 275 -11.88 -10.86 0.63
CA ALA A 275 -11.97 -9.93 1.75
C ALA A 275 -13.40 -9.39 1.95
N VAL A 276 -14.08 -9.02 0.86
CA VAL A 276 -15.47 -8.56 0.87
C VAL A 276 -16.42 -9.68 1.27
N LEU A 277 -16.23 -10.91 0.77
CA LEU A 277 -17.03 -12.07 1.17
C LEU A 277 -16.91 -12.35 2.66
N ILE A 278 -15.70 -12.37 3.21
CA ILE A 278 -15.47 -12.53 4.65
C ILE A 278 -16.15 -11.40 5.43
N PHE A 279 -15.98 -10.16 4.99
CA PHE A 279 -16.62 -9.01 5.63
C PHE A 279 -18.15 -9.13 5.65
N ILE A 280 -18.77 -9.39 4.49
CA ILE A 280 -20.22 -9.54 4.36
C ILE A 280 -20.73 -10.71 5.21
N SER A 281 -20.01 -11.83 5.26
CA SER A 281 -20.40 -13.00 6.09
C SER A 281 -20.46 -12.67 7.59
N LYS A 282 -19.64 -11.72 8.05
CA LYS A 282 -19.62 -11.27 9.45
C LYS A 282 -20.66 -10.19 9.76
N VAL A 283 -21.07 -9.42 8.75
CA VAL A 283 -22.00 -8.28 8.94
C VAL A 283 -23.44 -8.66 8.64
N LEU A 284 -23.69 -9.49 7.64
CA LEU A 284 -25.03 -9.90 7.24
C LEU A 284 -25.48 -11.15 8.00
N LYS A 285 -26.77 -11.22 8.32
CA LYS A 285 -27.39 -12.44 8.85
C LYS A 285 -27.33 -13.55 7.78
N PRO A 286 -27.19 -14.84 8.16
CA PRO A 286 -27.15 -15.96 7.21
C PRO A 286 -28.29 -15.94 6.19
N LYS A 287 -29.50 -15.58 6.63
CA LYS A 287 -30.71 -15.47 5.78
C LYS A 287 -30.58 -14.46 4.63
N THR A 288 -29.74 -13.44 4.76
CA THR A 288 -29.47 -12.43 3.71
C THR A 288 -28.17 -12.72 2.97
N PHE A 289 -27.19 -13.32 3.65
CA PHE A 289 -25.90 -13.67 3.08
C PHE A 289 -26.00 -14.73 1.98
N PHE A 290 -26.66 -15.86 2.23
CA PHE A 290 -26.72 -16.97 1.27
C PHE A 290 -27.43 -16.60 -0.05
N PRO A 291 -28.57 -15.88 -0.05
CA PRO A 291 -29.17 -15.41 -1.30
C PRO A 291 -28.29 -14.43 -2.07
N LEU A 292 -27.60 -13.52 -1.38
CA LEU A 292 -26.68 -12.58 -2.02
C LEU A 292 -25.48 -13.31 -2.64
N LEU A 293 -24.93 -14.29 -1.93
CA LEU A 293 -23.86 -15.15 -2.46
C LEU A 293 -24.34 -15.94 -3.68
N GLY A 294 -25.55 -16.51 -3.62
CA GLY A 294 -26.17 -17.19 -4.75
C GLY A 294 -26.34 -16.28 -5.96
N LEU A 295 -26.76 -15.03 -5.75
CA LEU A 295 -26.87 -14.02 -6.81
C LEU A 295 -25.50 -13.67 -7.43
N ILE A 296 -24.48 -13.46 -6.60
CA ILE A 296 -23.11 -13.18 -7.07
C ILE A 296 -22.57 -14.35 -7.89
N LEU A 297 -22.77 -15.59 -7.42
CA LEU A 297 -22.38 -16.80 -8.14
C LEU A 297 -23.14 -16.93 -9.46
N LEU A 298 -24.44 -16.68 -9.46
CA LEU A 298 -25.27 -16.70 -10.66
C LEU A 298 -24.80 -15.68 -11.70
N ILE A 299 -24.55 -14.42 -11.30
CA ILE A 299 -24.01 -13.38 -12.18
C ILE A 299 -22.62 -13.81 -12.70
N SER A 300 -21.77 -14.38 -11.86
CA SER A 300 -20.45 -14.86 -12.26
C SER A 300 -20.54 -15.99 -13.28
N ILE A 301 -21.49 -16.92 -13.12
CA ILE A 301 -21.76 -17.99 -14.09
C ILE A 301 -22.28 -17.41 -15.40
N ILE A 302 -23.23 -16.48 -15.37
CA ILE A 302 -23.76 -15.81 -16.57
C ILE A 302 -22.63 -15.11 -17.33
N LEU A 303 -21.75 -14.39 -16.62
CA LEU A 303 -20.58 -13.76 -17.22
C LEU A 303 -19.61 -14.78 -17.80
N LEU A 304 -19.32 -15.87 -17.07
CA LEU A 304 -18.41 -16.92 -17.55
C LEU A 304 -18.93 -17.62 -18.82
N LEU A 305 -20.24 -17.85 -18.90
CA LEU A 305 -20.90 -18.47 -20.04
C LEU A 305 -21.10 -17.52 -21.23
N ASN A 306 -20.84 -16.21 -21.05
CA ASN A 306 -20.95 -15.24 -22.14
C ASN A 306 -19.83 -15.50 -23.18
N PRO A 307 -20.16 -15.69 -24.48
CA PRO A 307 -19.16 -15.88 -25.53
C PRO A 307 -18.12 -14.76 -25.61
N LEU A 308 -18.50 -13.51 -25.31
CA LEU A 308 -17.56 -12.37 -25.26
C LEU A 308 -16.51 -12.58 -24.17
N THR A 309 -16.89 -13.18 -23.05
CA THR A 309 -15.97 -13.49 -21.96
C THR A 309 -14.98 -14.57 -22.37
N LEU A 310 -15.39 -15.55 -23.17
CA LEU A 310 -14.46 -16.52 -23.77
C LEU A 310 -13.46 -15.87 -24.73
N PHE A 311 -13.88 -14.87 -25.52
CA PHE A 311 -12.97 -14.09 -26.37
C PHE A 311 -11.99 -13.24 -25.55
N ILE A 312 -12.45 -12.62 -24.47
CA ILE A 312 -11.59 -11.91 -23.51
C ILE A 312 -10.61 -12.90 -22.87
N PHE A 313 -11.06 -14.07 -22.42
CA PHE A 313 -10.19 -15.10 -21.87
C PHE A 313 -9.17 -15.64 -22.89
N LYS A 314 -9.54 -15.77 -24.16
CA LYS A 314 -8.61 -16.13 -25.24
C LYS A 314 -7.56 -15.05 -25.51
N GLY A 315 -7.96 -13.77 -25.59
CA GLY A 315 -7.00 -12.66 -25.71
C GLY A 315 -6.10 -12.53 -24.48
N LEU A 316 -6.60 -12.90 -23.31
CA LEU A 316 -5.86 -13.00 -22.07
C LEU A 316 -5.00 -14.28 -21.96
N SER A 317 -5.25 -15.31 -22.77
CA SER A 317 -4.53 -16.58 -22.78
C SER A 317 -3.42 -16.64 -23.84
N THR A 318 -3.40 -15.72 -24.81
CA THR A 318 -2.36 -15.67 -25.83
C THR A 318 -1.06 -15.04 -25.29
N VAL A 319 0.01 -15.84 -25.34
CA VAL A 319 1.44 -15.54 -25.16
C VAL A 319 1.89 -15.06 -23.77
N ASP A 320 1.31 -14.02 -23.18
CA ASP A 320 1.82 -13.44 -21.92
C ASP A 320 1.40 -14.21 -20.65
N SER A 321 0.24 -14.87 -20.66
CA SER A 321 -0.26 -15.61 -19.48
C SER A 321 0.43 -16.94 -19.27
N ASN A 322 0.80 -17.64 -20.36
CA ASN A 322 1.64 -18.82 -20.29
C ASN A 322 3.06 -18.45 -19.85
N LEU A 323 3.63 -17.38 -20.40
CA LEU A 323 4.95 -16.90 -19.97
C LEU A 323 4.95 -16.48 -18.50
N SER A 324 3.94 -15.73 -18.03
CA SER A 324 3.85 -15.26 -16.64
C SER A 324 3.57 -16.37 -15.63
N THR A 325 2.80 -17.41 -16.00
CA THR A 325 2.49 -18.51 -15.08
C THR A 325 3.65 -19.51 -15.02
N TYR A 326 4.17 -19.88 -16.20
CA TYR A 326 5.32 -20.76 -16.31
C TYR A 326 6.57 -20.15 -15.66
N SER A 327 6.81 -18.85 -15.87
CA SER A 327 7.91 -18.16 -15.21
C SER A 327 7.80 -18.18 -13.69
N ARG A 328 6.60 -17.95 -13.13
CA ARG A 328 6.40 -18.01 -11.68
C ARG A 328 6.69 -19.39 -11.13
N LEU A 329 6.18 -20.45 -11.75
CA LEU A 329 6.45 -21.82 -11.31
C LEU A 329 7.95 -22.14 -11.34
N ASN A 330 8.66 -21.75 -12.41
CA ASN A 330 10.10 -21.93 -12.47
C ASN A 330 10.82 -21.10 -11.41
N PHE A 331 10.40 -19.85 -11.16
CA PHE A 331 10.94 -19.07 -10.06
C PHE A 331 10.63 -19.71 -8.70
N TYR A 332 9.51 -20.40 -8.51
CA TYR A 332 9.23 -21.07 -7.24
C TYR A 332 10.22 -22.20 -7.01
N VAL A 333 10.51 -22.96 -8.06
CA VAL A 333 11.53 -24.02 -8.03
C VAL A 333 12.90 -23.43 -7.74
N ASP A 334 13.28 -22.33 -8.38
CA ASP A 334 14.56 -21.65 -8.15
C ASP A 334 14.68 -21.12 -6.71
N VAL A 335 13.63 -20.47 -6.20
CA VAL A 335 13.61 -19.96 -4.83
C VAL A 335 13.65 -21.10 -3.83
N TRP A 336 12.91 -22.19 -4.08
CA TRP A 336 12.96 -23.38 -3.23
C TRP A 336 14.34 -24.03 -3.22
N ASN A 337 14.98 -24.18 -4.39
CA ASN A 337 16.34 -24.70 -4.49
C ASN A 337 17.35 -23.76 -3.81
N THR A 338 17.13 -22.45 -3.89
CA THR A 338 17.96 -21.45 -3.21
C THR A 338 17.83 -21.57 -1.69
N PHE A 339 16.61 -21.75 -1.19
CA PHE A 339 16.34 -22.05 0.22
C PHE A 339 17.00 -23.36 0.65
N LEU A 340 16.86 -24.46 -0.10
CA LEU A 340 17.48 -25.74 0.24
C LEU A 340 19.02 -25.65 0.32
N LYS A 341 19.64 -24.77 -0.47
CA LYS A 341 21.09 -24.50 -0.41
C LYS A 341 21.47 -23.61 0.78
N ASN A 342 20.60 -22.69 1.20
CA ASN A 342 20.85 -21.74 2.28
C ASN A 342 19.66 -21.72 3.27
N PRO A 343 19.36 -22.83 3.97
CA PRO A 343 18.09 -22.98 4.69
C PRO A 343 17.98 -22.09 5.93
N ILE A 344 19.12 -21.72 6.52
CA ILE A 344 19.16 -20.93 7.74
C ILE A 344 19.12 -19.44 7.40
N THR A 345 19.99 -18.98 6.50
CA THR A 345 20.23 -17.55 6.25
C THR A 345 19.56 -17.00 4.99
N GLY A 346 19.10 -17.86 4.09
CA GLY A 346 18.75 -17.45 2.74
C GLY A 346 19.92 -16.77 2.02
N VAL A 347 19.59 -15.91 1.05
CA VAL A 347 20.58 -15.20 0.21
C VAL A 347 20.56 -13.67 0.35
N GLY A 348 19.82 -13.16 1.35
CA GLY A 348 19.58 -11.73 1.53
C GLY A 348 18.40 -11.21 0.69
N PHE A 349 17.78 -10.12 1.15
CA PHE A 349 16.63 -9.52 0.46
C PHE A 349 16.95 -9.12 -0.98
N ALA A 350 15.99 -9.31 -1.88
CA ALA A 350 16.05 -8.94 -3.29
C ALA A 350 17.23 -9.54 -4.08
N ASN A 351 17.90 -10.56 -3.54
CA ASN A 351 19.05 -11.20 -4.17
C ASN A 351 18.71 -12.50 -4.90
N LEU A 352 17.46 -12.98 -4.83
CA LEU A 352 17.02 -14.21 -5.50
C LEU A 352 17.33 -14.22 -7.00
N GLY A 353 17.34 -13.06 -7.67
CA GLY A 353 17.68 -12.95 -9.08
C GLY A 353 19.11 -13.35 -9.44
N HIS A 354 20.05 -13.28 -8.49
CA HIS A 354 21.42 -13.76 -8.71
C HIS A 354 21.53 -15.29 -8.67
N TYR A 355 20.57 -15.95 -8.03
CA TYR A 355 20.53 -17.40 -7.83
C TYR A 355 19.50 -18.10 -8.73
N ALA A 356 18.65 -17.34 -9.41
CA ALA A 356 17.69 -17.85 -10.37
C ALA A 356 18.38 -18.44 -11.60
N GLN A 357 18.08 -19.69 -11.90
CA GLN A 357 18.52 -20.36 -13.13
C GLN A 357 17.61 -19.99 -14.29
N PHE A 358 16.32 -19.82 -14.01
CA PHE A 358 15.35 -19.32 -14.95
C PHE A 358 15.48 -17.80 -15.11
N LYS A 359 15.90 -17.36 -16.30
CA LYS A 359 16.01 -15.93 -16.65
C LYS A 359 15.00 -15.58 -17.73
N ILE A 360 14.16 -14.59 -17.45
CA ILE A 360 13.37 -13.93 -18.48
C ILE A 360 14.16 -12.70 -18.93
N THR A 361 14.40 -12.59 -20.23
CA THR A 361 15.00 -11.39 -20.83
C THR A 361 14.17 -10.17 -20.42
N ASN A 362 14.80 -9.18 -19.77
CA ASN A 362 14.20 -7.91 -19.35
C ASN A 362 13.14 -7.95 -18.23
N ALA A 363 13.11 -8.99 -17.39
CA ALA A 363 12.27 -8.98 -16.17
C ALA A 363 13.06 -9.41 -14.92
N PRO A 364 12.92 -8.68 -13.79
CA PRO A 364 13.53 -9.10 -12.53
C PRO A 364 12.90 -10.39 -12.03
N ALA A 365 13.73 -11.30 -11.52
CA ALA A 365 13.28 -12.54 -10.92
C ALA A 365 12.40 -12.25 -9.70
N SER A 366 11.15 -12.72 -9.72
CA SER A 366 10.24 -12.57 -8.58
C SER A 366 9.28 -13.74 -8.49
N ALA A 367 9.26 -14.38 -7.32
CA ALA A 367 8.31 -15.45 -7.03
C ALA A 367 6.88 -14.93 -6.83
N HIS A 368 6.60 -13.62 -6.74
CA HIS A 368 5.23 -13.13 -6.51
C HIS A 368 4.47 -13.84 -5.34
N ASN A 369 5.23 -14.40 -4.40
CA ASN A 369 4.77 -15.14 -3.23
C ASN A 369 5.66 -14.69 -2.08
N ILE A 370 5.09 -13.88 -1.19
CA ILE A 370 5.84 -13.22 -0.12
C ILE A 370 6.45 -14.26 0.83
N ILE A 371 5.73 -15.35 1.11
CA ILE A 371 6.19 -16.39 2.03
C ILE A 371 7.38 -17.13 1.43
N LEU A 372 7.24 -17.58 0.18
CA LEU A 372 8.32 -18.29 -0.50
C LEU A 372 9.53 -17.38 -0.76
N GLY A 373 9.29 -16.13 -1.15
CA GLY A 373 10.32 -15.11 -1.32
C GLY A 373 11.10 -14.87 -0.03
N ALA A 374 10.39 -14.59 1.08
CA ALA A 374 11.02 -14.43 2.39
C ALA A 374 11.82 -15.67 2.79
N LEU A 375 11.27 -16.88 2.59
CA LEU A 375 11.98 -18.12 2.89
C LEU A 375 13.29 -18.26 2.13
N GLY A 376 13.32 -17.92 0.84
CA GLY A 376 14.56 -17.94 0.06
C GLY A 376 15.53 -16.80 0.40
N GLU A 377 15.02 -15.63 0.80
CA GLU A 377 15.81 -14.43 1.09
C GLU A 377 16.38 -14.42 2.51
N THR A 378 15.64 -14.92 3.51
CA THR A 378 16.03 -14.88 4.92
C THR A 378 16.23 -16.25 5.55
N GLY A 379 15.85 -17.34 4.87
CA GLY A 379 15.85 -18.68 5.44
C GLY A 379 14.66 -18.90 6.38
N ILE A 380 14.76 -19.92 7.25
CA ILE A 380 13.68 -20.36 8.14
C ILE A 380 13.52 -19.52 9.43
N ILE A 381 14.54 -18.74 9.79
CA ILE A 381 14.56 -17.85 10.96
C ILE A 381 13.95 -16.51 10.57
#